data_AF-A0A925E7M0-F1
#
_entry.id   AF-A0A925E7M0-F1
#
_cell.length_a   1.000
_cell.length_b   1.000
_cell.length_c   1.000
_cell.angle_alpha   90.00
_cell.angle_beta   90.00
_cell.angle_gamma   90.00
#
_symmetry.space_group_name_H-M   'P 1'
#
loop_
_entity.id
_entity.type
_entity.pdbx_description
1 polymer ?
#
loop_
_entity_poly.entity_id
_entity_poly.type
_entity_poly.pdbx_seq_one_letter_code
_entity_poly.pdbx_strand_id
1 'polypeptide(L)'
;HLKPEDVGMIPGTKAAFFTVVMAQEDAYYVARVAESHLTAALAVVMEPLPNNLNRFHVITIVHYNRWTGPVYFNVIRPFHHIVVGSMAQAGVAQR
;
A
#
# COMPACT_ATOMS: atom_id res chain seq x y z
N HIS A 1 -4.28 16.54 2.52
CA HIS A 1 -5.33 15.54 2.26
C HIS A 1 -4.98 14.91 0.91
N LEU A 2 -4.80 13.59 0.84
CA LEU A 2 -4.54 12.90 -0.43
C LEU A 2 -5.89 12.65 -1.11
N LYS A 3 -6.06 13.05 -2.37
CA LYS A 3 -7.25 12.77 -3.16
C LYS A 3 -7.00 11.61 -4.14
N PRO A 4 -8.03 10.94 -4.65
CA PRO A 4 -7.86 9.87 -5.64
C PRO A 4 -7.03 10.30 -6.86
N GLU A 5 -7.24 11.53 -7.37
CA GLU A 5 -6.49 12.09 -8.49
C GLU A 5 -4.99 12.33 -8.21
N ASP A 6 -4.58 12.36 -6.93
CA ASP A 6 -3.18 12.52 -6.53
C ASP A 6 -2.42 11.17 -6.55
N VAL A 7 -3.11 10.04 -6.76
CA VAL A 7 -2.53 8.70 -6.79
C VAL A 7 -2.15 8.34 -8.23
N GLY A 8 -0.94 8.72 -8.62
CA GLY A 8 -0.39 8.35 -9.93
C GLY A 8 -0.25 6.84 -10.10
N MET A 9 -0.52 6.35 -11.32
CA MET A 9 -0.40 4.93 -11.71
C MET A 9 0.89 4.63 -12.49
N ILE A 10 1.76 5.62 -12.70
CA ILE A 10 2.95 5.48 -13.55
C ILE A 10 4.13 5.02 -12.67
N PRO A 11 4.81 3.91 -13.00
CA PRO A 11 6.02 3.48 -12.31
C PRO A 11 7.08 4.60 -12.21
N GLY A 12 7.70 4.73 -11.04
CA GLY A 12 8.69 5.77 -10.74
C GLY A 12 8.09 7.08 -10.20
N THR A 13 6.78 7.31 -10.36
CA THR A 13 6.12 8.49 -9.79
C THR A 13 5.92 8.37 -8.28
N LYS A 14 5.64 9.50 -7.62
CA LYS A 14 5.40 9.55 -6.18
C LYS A 14 3.91 9.44 -5.86
N ALA A 15 3.62 8.69 -4.81
CA ALA A 15 2.33 8.66 -4.14
C ALA A 15 2.57 8.90 -2.64
N ALA A 16 2.31 10.13 -2.19
CA ALA A 16 2.81 10.63 -0.91
C ALA A 16 4.33 10.38 -0.74
N PHE A 17 4.74 9.62 0.28
CA PHE A 17 6.15 9.28 0.53
C PHE A 17 6.61 8.00 -0.18
N PHE A 18 5.70 7.25 -0.79
CA PHE A 18 6.03 6.06 -1.58
C PHE A 18 6.37 6.41 -3.04
N THR A 19 7.12 5.53 -3.69
CA THR A 19 7.33 5.51 -5.13
C THR A 19 6.54 4.35 -5.73
N VAL A 20 5.77 4.60 -6.79
CA VAL A 20 5.04 3.57 -7.54
C VAL A 20 6.04 2.65 -8.21
N VAL A 21 5.89 1.34 -8.03
CA VAL A 21 6.76 0.32 -8.63
C VAL A 21 6.09 -0.30 -9.84
N MET A 22 4.80 -0.62 -9.71
CA MET A 22 3.97 -1.15 -10.78
C MET A 22 2.50 -0.88 -10.45
N ALA A 23 1.73 -0.54 -11.46
CA ALA A 23 0.29 -0.43 -11.34
C ALA A 23 -0.37 -0.80 -12.66
N GLN A 24 -1.58 -1.33 -12.57
CA GLN A 24 -2.46 -1.60 -13.68
C GLN A 24 -3.88 -1.31 -13.19
N GLU A 25 -4.57 -0.44 -13.93
CA GLU A 25 -5.95 -0.08 -13.66
C GLU A 25 -6.83 -1.33 -13.60
N ASP A 26 -7.76 -1.36 -12.65
CA ASP A 26 -8.65 -2.50 -12.38
C ASP A 26 -7.91 -3.85 -12.18
N ALA A 27 -6.67 -3.83 -11.71
CA ALA A 27 -5.93 -5.07 -11.41
C ALA A 27 -5.07 -4.95 -10.16
N TYR A 28 -4.08 -4.05 -10.14
CA TYR A 28 -3.18 -3.93 -9.00
C TYR A 28 -2.50 -2.58 -8.90
N TYR A 29 -2.07 -2.24 -7.69
CA TYR A 29 -1.25 -1.07 -7.39
C TYR A 29 -0.17 -1.45 -6.39
N VAL A 30 1.08 -1.13 -6.68
CA VAL A 30 2.21 -1.42 -5.78
C VAL A 30 3.09 -0.19 -5.65
N ALA A 31 3.27 0.27 -4.41
CA ALA A 31 4.15 1.38 -4.08
C ALA A 31 5.14 0.98 -2.98
N ARG A 32 6.35 1.52 -3.06
CA ARG A 32 7.48 1.16 -2.18
C ARG A 32 8.20 2.40 -1.67
N VAL A 33 8.67 2.31 -0.43
CA VAL A 33 9.61 3.27 0.17
C VAL A 33 10.83 2.49 0.66
N ALA A 34 12.01 3.05 0.47
CA ALA A 34 13.26 2.47 0.94
C ALA A 34 13.98 3.51 1.81
N GLU A 35 14.29 3.12 3.04
CA GLU A 35 15.15 3.86 3.94
C GLU A 35 16.32 3.00 4.40
N SER A 36 17.32 3.63 5.05
CA SER A 36 18.57 3.00 5.47
C SER A 36 18.39 1.73 6.32
N HIS A 37 17.27 1.62 7.04
CA HIS A 37 17.00 0.51 7.96
C HIS A 37 15.95 -0.47 7.42
N LEU A 38 14.99 0.00 6.63
CA LEU A 38 13.81 -0.77 6.20
C LEU A 38 13.44 -0.42 4.76
N THR A 39 12.99 -1.42 4.03
CA THR A 39 12.25 -1.24 2.78
C THR A 39 10.83 -1.72 3.00
N ALA A 40 9.84 -0.87 2.73
CA ALA A 40 8.43 -1.21 2.88
C ALA A 40 7.71 -1.08 1.54
N ALA A 41 6.82 -2.02 1.24
CA ALA A 41 5.93 -1.97 0.11
C ALA A 41 4.48 -2.14 0.56
N LEU A 42 3.59 -1.35 -0.04
CA LEU A 42 2.15 -1.48 0.05
C LEU A 42 1.66 -1.93 -1.32
N ALA A 43 0.82 -2.96 -1.35
CA ALA A 43 0.14 -3.39 -2.55
C ALA A 43 -1.37 -3.51 -2.33
N VAL A 44 -2.13 -3.12 -3.34
CA VAL A 44 -3.57 -3.37 -3.46
C VAL A 44 -3.76 -4.23 -4.69
N VAL A 45 -4.40 -5.38 -4.57
CA VAL A 45 -4.74 -6.25 -5.69
C VAL A 45 -6.26 -6.39 -5.74
N MET A 46 -6.84 -6.16 -6.91
CA MET A 46 -8.26 -6.30 -7.14
C MET A 46 -8.56 -7.69 -7.71
N GLU A 47 -9.50 -8.38 -7.06
CA GLU A 47 -10.10 -9.61 -7.54
C GLU A 47 -11.57 -9.29 -7.91
N PRO A 48 -11.94 -9.32 -9.20
CA PRO A 48 -13.33 -9.17 -9.60
C PRO A 48 -14.15 -10.39 -9.15
N LEU A 49 -15.32 -10.13 -8.58
CA LEU A 49 -16.27 -11.14 -8.11
C LEU A 49 -17.58 -11.05 -8.90
N PRO A 50 -18.45 -12.09 -8.83
CA PRO A 50 -19.80 -12.01 -9.38
C PRO A 50 -20.60 -10.82 -8.83
N ASN A 51 -21.64 -10.40 -9.56
CA ASN A 51 -22.55 -9.30 -9.19
C ASN A 51 -21.88 -7.91 -9.14
N ASN A 52 -20.88 -7.67 -9.99
CA ASN A 52 -20.19 -6.39 -10.09
C ASN A 52 -19.50 -5.96 -8.78
N LEU A 53 -19.08 -6.94 -7.97
CA LEU A 53 -18.35 -6.73 -6.74
C LEU A 53 -16.85 -6.86 -7.00
N ASN A 54 -16.05 -6.12 -6.24
CA ASN A 54 -14.59 -6.21 -6.27
C ASN A 54 -14.09 -6.52 -4.85
N ARG A 55 -13.25 -7.55 -4.72
CA ARG A 55 -12.50 -7.82 -3.50
C ARG A 55 -11.12 -7.20 -3.63
N PHE A 56 -10.76 -6.36 -2.67
CA PHE A 56 -9.44 -5.76 -2.61
C PHE A 56 -8.59 -6.48 -1.55
N HIS A 57 -7.47 -7.03 -1.99
CA HIS A 57 -6.45 -7.60 -1.13
C HIS A 57 -5.43 -6.51 -0.86
N VAL A 58 -5.25 -6.13 0.41
CA VAL A 58 -4.25 -5.13 0.77
C VAL A 58 -3.10 -5.80 1.51
N ILE A 59 -1.89 -5.62 0.97
CA ILE A 59 -0.69 -6.34 1.36
C ILE A 59 0.34 -5.33 1.82
N THR A 60 0.98 -5.59 2.95
CA THR A 60 2.16 -4.86 3.40
C THR A 60 3.34 -5.82 3.47
N ILE A 61 4.45 -5.47 2.82
CA ILE A 61 5.71 -6.20 2.86
C ILE A 61 6.77 -5.31 3.49
N VAL A 62 7.52 -5.83 4.46
CA VAL A 62 8.64 -5.13 5.08
C VAL A 62 9.90 -6.00 4.97
N HIS A 63 10.96 -5.45 4.41
CA HIS A 63 12.28 -6.04 4.36
C HIS A 63 13.24 -5.26 5.26
N TYR A 64 13.96 -5.95 6.15
CA TYR A 64 14.96 -5.33 7.02
C TYR A 64 16.31 -5.24 6.29
N ASN A 65 16.80 -4.02 6.13
CA ASN A 65 18.11 -3.79 5.50
C ASN A 65 19.27 -4.01 6.50
N ARG A 66 18.98 -4.06 7.82
CA ARG A 66 19.97 -4.27 8.89
C ARG A 66 19.43 -5.17 10.01
N TRP A 67 20.35 -5.81 10.73
CA TRP A 67 20.04 -6.73 11.84
C TRP A 67 19.28 -6.10 13.03
N THR A 68 19.27 -4.77 13.15
CA THR A 68 18.43 -4.04 14.13
C THR A 68 16.94 -3.96 13.73
N GLY A 69 16.58 -4.47 12.54
CA GLY A 69 15.24 -4.44 11.97
C GLY A 69 14.09 -5.00 12.83
N PRO A 70 14.28 -6.09 13.62
CA PRO A 70 13.21 -6.64 14.45
C PRO A 70 12.67 -5.68 15.53
N VAL A 71 13.51 -4.79 16.07
CA VAL A 71 13.11 -3.79 17.07
C VAL A 71 12.21 -2.72 16.45
N TYR A 72 12.51 -2.31 15.22
CA TYR A 72 11.70 -1.33 14.48
C TYR A 72 10.35 -1.90 14.03
N PHE A 73 10.32 -3.18 13.65
CA PHE A 73 9.08 -3.81 13.17
C PHE A 73 7.97 -3.81 14.21
N ASN A 74 8.30 -4.06 15.48
CA ASN A 74 7.30 -4.08 16.55
C ASN A 74 6.65 -2.70 16.76
N VAL A 75 7.29 -1.60 16.33
CA VAL A 75 6.72 -0.25 16.38
C VAL A 75 5.72 -0.02 15.24
N ILE A 76 6.01 -0.53 14.03
CA ILE A 76 5.14 -0.37 12.86
C ILE A 76 4.05 -1.44 12.73
N ARG A 77 4.22 -2.61 13.33
CA ARG A 77 3.27 -3.74 13.28
C ARG A 77 1.82 -3.38 13.65
N PRO A 78 1.54 -2.68 14.77
CA PRO A 78 0.17 -2.32 15.12
C PRO A 78 -0.41 -1.25 14.16
N PHE A 79 0.45 -0.43 13.55
CA PHE A 79 0.02 0.65 12.68
C PHE A 79 -0.53 0.15 11.34
N HIS A 80 0.03 -0.91 10.77
CA HIS A 80 -0.33 -1.34 9.41
C HIS A 80 -1.73 -1.97 9.33
N HIS A 81 -2.14 -2.84 10.27
CA HIS A 81 -3.49 -3.41 10.21
C HIS A 81 -4.60 -2.37 10.45
N ILE A 82 -4.35 -1.42 11.36
CA ILE A 82 -5.32 -0.37 11.69
C ILE A 82 -5.39 0.65 10.56
N VAL A 83 -4.25 1.22 10.15
CA VAL A 83 -4.23 2.28 9.14
C VAL A 83 -4.62 1.75 7.77
N VAL A 84 -4.12 0.59 7.35
CA VAL A 84 -4.50 0.01 6.05
C VAL A 84 -5.97 -0.37 6.04
N GLY A 85 -6.50 -0.92 7.13
CA GLY A 85 -7.92 -1.21 7.28
C GLY A 85 -8.78 0.05 7.18
N SER A 86 -8.43 1.11 7.90
CA SER A 86 -9.13 2.39 7.83
C SER A 86 -9.03 3.06 6.46
N MET A 87 -7.87 2.99 5.78
CA MET A 87 -7.69 3.51 4.43
C MET A 87 -8.54 2.75 3.41
N ALA A 88 -8.60 1.42 3.51
CA ALA A 88 -9.44 0.59 2.65
C ALA A 88 -10.93 0.91 2.81
N GLN A 89 -11.40 1.07 4.06
CA GLN A 89 -12.80 1.47 4.34
C GLN A 89 -13.12 2.86 3.80
N ALA A 90 -12.22 3.83 3.95
CA ALA A 90 -12.39 5.17 3.39
C ALA A 90 -12.50 5.15 1.85
N GLY A 91 -11.75 4.29 1.17
CA GLY A 91 -11.82 4.12 -0.28
C GLY A 91 -13.14 3.50 -0.76
N VAL A 92 -13.76 2.61 0.02
CA VAL A 92 -15.09 2.05 -0.29
C VAL A 92 -16.19 3.10 -0.09
N ALA A 93 -16.09 3.93 0.95
CA ALA A 93 -17.10 4.93 1.29
C ALA A 93 -17.14 6.15 0.33
N GLN A 94 -16.09 6.34 -0.48
CA GLN A 94 -16.02 7.42 -1.48
C GLN A 94 -16.46 6.99 -2.90
N ARG A 95 -16.98 5.78 -3.04
CA ARG A 95 -17.55 5.25 -4.30
C ARG A 95 -19.03 5.59 -4.41
#